data_AF-A0A9W8R950-F1
#
_entry.id   AF-A0A9W8R950-F1
#
_cell.length_a   1.000
_cell.length_b   1.000
_cell.length_c   1.000
_cell.angle_alpha   90.00
_cell.angle_beta   90.00
_cell.angle_gamma   90.00
#
_symmetry.space_group_name_H-M   'P 1'
#
loop_
_entity.id
_entity.type
_entity.pdbx_description
1 polymer ?
#
loop_
_entity_poly.entity_id
_entity_poly.type
_entity_poly.pdbx_seq_one_letter_code
_entity_poly.pdbx_strand_id
1 'polypeptide(L)'
;MIRLGLNPLLIVINNKGYTIERVIHGPQAGYNDIASWRHQSLLTFFGAANAEESSREVRTKDELDKVFSLPEYQSPKNIQLLEVHMDVMDIPWRLRNQITIVNARAKARKASLEASTNGVNGA
;
A
#
# COMPACT_ATOMS: atom_id res chain seq x y z
N MET A 1 -19.89 4.06 -6.27
CA MET A 1 -19.75 2.84 -7.11
C MET A 1 -20.99 1.99 -6.98
N ILE A 2 -21.27 1.43 -5.79
CA ILE A 2 -22.47 0.61 -5.52
C ILE A 2 -23.78 1.30 -5.91
N ARG A 3 -24.03 2.53 -5.40
CA ARG A 3 -25.24 3.32 -5.75
C ARG A 3 -25.42 3.55 -7.26
N LEU A 4 -24.33 3.60 -8.01
CA LEU A 4 -24.34 3.89 -9.45
C LEU A 4 -24.29 2.61 -10.31
N GLY A 5 -24.28 1.42 -9.69
CA GLY A 5 -24.16 0.15 -10.42
C GLY A 5 -22.85 -0.01 -11.19
N LEU A 6 -21.76 0.62 -10.73
CA LEU A 6 -20.44 0.48 -11.36
C LEU A 6 -19.78 -0.84 -10.94
N ASN A 7 -19.00 -1.41 -11.86
CA ASN A 7 -18.36 -2.73 -11.70
C ASN A 7 -16.82 -2.65 -11.66
N PRO A 8 -16.21 -1.86 -10.78
CA PRO A 8 -14.77 -1.80 -10.69
C PRO A 8 -14.21 -3.05 -10.00
N LEU A 9 -12.99 -3.41 -10.36
CA LEU A 9 -12.14 -4.29 -9.58
C LEU A 9 -11.32 -3.46 -8.59
N LEU A 10 -11.64 -3.55 -7.30
CA LEU A 10 -10.92 -2.90 -6.22
C LEU A 10 -9.86 -3.85 -5.68
N ILE A 11 -8.58 -3.49 -5.81
CA ILE A 11 -7.47 -4.25 -5.25
C ILE A 11 -6.90 -3.49 -4.06
N VAL A 12 -7.06 -4.06 -2.86
CA VAL A 12 -6.51 -3.51 -1.61
C VAL A 12 -5.21 -4.23 -1.32
N ILE A 13 -4.11 -3.48 -1.34
CA ILE A 13 -2.81 -3.99 -0.88
C ILE A 13 -2.74 -3.87 0.64
N ASN A 14 -2.89 -4.99 1.34
CA ASN A 14 -2.82 -5.04 2.79
C ASN A 14 -1.42 -5.46 3.24
N ASN A 15 -0.60 -4.47 3.57
CA ASN A 15 0.75 -4.59 4.10
C ASN A 15 0.85 -4.11 5.57
N LYS A 16 -0.28 -4.09 6.29
CA LYS A 16 -0.39 -3.72 7.72
C LYS A 16 0.12 -2.32 8.08
N GLY A 17 0.07 -1.38 7.14
CA GLY A 17 0.31 0.05 7.42
C GLY A 17 1.22 0.74 6.43
N TYR A 18 1.87 1.79 6.90
CA TYR A 18 2.61 2.73 6.07
C TYR A 18 4.00 2.21 5.72
N THR A 19 4.06 1.27 4.77
CA THR A 19 5.30 0.61 4.35
C THR A 19 6.32 1.60 3.76
N ILE A 20 5.88 2.62 3.02
CA ILE A 20 6.79 3.60 2.39
C ILE A 20 7.48 4.43 3.47
N GLU A 21 6.71 4.91 4.44
CA GLU A 21 7.14 5.71 5.56
C GLU A 21 8.13 4.92 6.41
N ARG A 22 7.86 3.63 6.69
CA ARG A 22 8.82 2.73 7.39
C ARG A 22 10.18 2.66 6.72
N VAL A 23 10.21 2.64 5.38
CA VAL A 23 11.47 2.51 4.64
C VAL A 23 12.19 3.86 4.53
N ILE A 24 11.48 4.98 4.55
CA ILE A 24 12.06 6.33 4.55
C ILE A 24 12.55 6.72 5.95
N HIS A 25 11.75 6.48 6.98
CA HIS A 25 12.00 6.95 8.34
C HIS A 25 11.29 6.09 9.41
N GLY A 26 12.04 5.59 10.39
CA GLY A 26 11.46 4.90 11.55
C GLY A 26 10.77 3.57 11.19
N PRO A 27 11.50 2.53 10.75
CA PRO A 27 10.92 1.26 10.27
C PRO A 27 10.01 0.55 11.27
N GLN A 28 10.27 0.75 12.57
CA GLN A 28 9.52 0.17 13.68
C GLN A 28 8.72 1.22 14.47
N ALA A 29 8.59 2.44 13.95
CA ALA A 29 7.90 3.50 14.67
C ALA A 29 6.39 3.25 14.66
N GLY A 30 5.76 3.27 15.84
CA GLY A 30 4.35 2.92 16.01
C GLY A 30 3.37 3.84 15.29
N TYR A 31 3.77 5.06 14.90
CA TYR A 31 2.93 5.93 14.08
C TYR A 31 2.75 5.44 12.64
N ASN A 32 3.56 4.48 12.19
CA ASN A 32 3.43 3.84 10.88
C ASN A 32 2.42 2.68 10.89
N ASP A 33 1.94 2.26 12.07
CA ASP A 33 0.90 1.26 12.21
C ASP A 33 -0.47 1.89 11.93
N ILE A 34 -1.34 1.15 11.24
CA ILE A 34 -2.74 1.50 11.06
C ILE A 34 -3.62 0.46 11.73
N ALA A 35 -4.84 0.85 12.10
CA ALA A 35 -5.83 -0.11 12.56
C ALA A 35 -6.05 -1.18 11.48
N SER A 36 -6.10 -2.46 11.88
CA SER A 36 -6.41 -3.56 10.96
C SER A 36 -7.90 -3.59 10.67
N TRP A 37 -8.27 -3.39 9.41
CA TRP A 37 -9.66 -3.38 8.98
C TRP A 37 -10.04 -4.76 8.42
N ARG A 38 -11.31 -5.15 8.60
CA ARG A 38 -11.88 -6.33 7.95
C ARG A 38 -12.38 -5.94 6.56
N HIS A 39 -11.49 -5.79 5.58
CA HIS A 39 -11.85 -5.29 4.25
C HIS A 39 -12.93 -6.14 3.58
N GLN A 40 -12.93 -7.46 3.82
CA GLN A 40 -13.95 -8.38 3.31
C GLN A 40 -15.39 -8.01 3.72
N SER A 41 -15.58 -7.19 4.76
CA SER A 41 -16.91 -6.72 5.18
C SER A 41 -17.34 -5.40 4.53
N LEU A 42 -16.47 -4.73 3.77
CA LEU A 42 -16.75 -3.40 3.21
C LEU A 42 -17.94 -3.41 2.24
N LEU A 43 -17.99 -4.37 1.32
CA LEU A 43 -19.08 -4.44 0.34
C LEU A 43 -20.43 -4.68 1.03
N THR A 44 -20.47 -5.54 2.05
CA THR A 44 -21.67 -5.79 2.86
C THR A 44 -22.08 -4.54 3.63
N PHE A 45 -21.12 -3.89 4.28
CA PHE A 45 -21.34 -2.68 5.06
C PHE A 45 -21.93 -1.54 4.22
N PHE A 46 -21.48 -1.40 2.97
CA PHE A 46 -22.00 -0.40 2.03
C PHE A 46 -23.24 -0.87 1.22
N GLY A 47 -23.80 -2.03 1.53
CA GLY A 47 -25.06 -2.51 0.95
C GLY A 47 -24.97 -3.05 -0.47
N ALA A 48 -23.84 -3.63 -0.88
CA ALA A 48 -23.76 -4.32 -2.17
C ALA A 48 -24.58 -5.63 -2.15
N ALA A 49 -25.39 -5.85 -3.19
CA ALA A 49 -26.27 -7.03 -3.27
C ALA A 49 -25.53 -8.37 -3.30
N ASN A 50 -24.36 -8.43 -3.95
CA ASN A 50 -23.56 -9.66 -4.10
C ASN A 50 -22.27 -9.60 -3.27
N ALA A 51 -22.33 -8.96 -2.10
CA ALA A 51 -21.13 -8.57 -1.34
C ALA A 51 -20.20 -9.75 -1.01
N GLU A 52 -20.74 -10.86 -0.52
CA GLU A 52 -19.94 -12.01 -0.08
C GLU A 52 -19.24 -12.72 -1.24
N GLU A 53 -19.93 -12.90 -2.37
CA GLU A 53 -19.38 -13.54 -3.57
C GLU A 53 -18.36 -12.65 -4.31
N SER A 54 -18.49 -11.33 -4.13
CA SER A 54 -17.68 -10.34 -4.81
C SER A 54 -16.48 -9.87 -3.98
N SER A 55 -16.19 -10.53 -2.86
CA SER A 55 -15.06 -10.23 -2.00
C SER A 55 -14.17 -11.45 -1.83
N ARG A 56 -12.87 -11.29 -2.07
CA ARG A 56 -11.86 -12.34 -1.89
C ARG A 56 -10.61 -11.76 -1.23
N GLU A 57 -9.84 -12.64 -0.60
CA GLU A 57 -8.49 -12.34 -0.13
C GLU A 57 -7.50 -13.40 -0.59
N VAL A 58 -6.25 -12.98 -0.81
CA VAL A 58 -5.16 -13.85 -1.23
C VAL A 58 -3.89 -13.51 -0.44
N ARG A 59 -3.08 -14.53 -0.17
CA ARG A 59 -1.83 -14.45 0.60
C ARG A 59 -0.62 -14.96 -0.18
N THR A 60 -0.84 -15.62 -1.30
CA THR A 60 0.22 -16.17 -2.13
C THR A 60 0.06 -15.75 -3.59
N LYS A 61 1.16 -15.78 -4.33
CA LYS A 61 1.15 -15.54 -5.77
C LYS A 61 0.22 -16.52 -6.49
N ASP A 62 0.25 -17.79 -6.11
CA ASP A 62 -0.58 -18.82 -6.76
C ASP A 62 -2.08 -18.59 -6.52
N GLU A 63 -2.46 -18.13 -5.34
CA GLU A 63 -3.84 -17.70 -5.06
C GLU A 63 -4.24 -16.49 -5.90
N LEU A 64 -3.36 -15.50 -6.01
CA LEU A 64 -3.58 -14.31 -6.84
C LEU A 64 -3.80 -14.69 -8.31
N ASP A 65 -2.94 -15.55 -8.87
CA ASP A 65 -3.05 -16.02 -10.25
C ASP A 65 -4.36 -16.79 -10.48
N LYS A 66 -4.75 -17.65 -9.52
CA LYS A 66 -6.05 -18.35 -9.57
C LYS A 66 -7.20 -17.38 -9.58
N VAL A 67 -7.22 -16.37 -8.69
CA VAL A 67 -8.30 -15.38 -8.63
C VAL A 67 -8.36 -14.56 -9.92
N PHE A 68 -7.22 -14.12 -10.45
CA PHE A 68 -7.19 -13.38 -11.72
C PHE A 68 -7.64 -14.20 -12.92
N SER A 69 -7.53 -15.53 -12.88
CA SER A 69 -8.09 -16.38 -13.94
C SER A 69 -9.61 -16.51 -13.93
N LEU A 70 -10.28 -16.07 -12.85
CA LEU A 70 -11.72 -16.19 -12.71
C LEU A 70 -12.47 -15.20 -13.62
N PRO A 71 -13.61 -15.58 -14.21
CA PRO A 71 -14.40 -14.70 -15.07
C PRO A 71 -14.83 -13.40 -14.38
N GLU A 72 -15.09 -13.44 -13.07
CA GLU A 72 -15.51 -12.27 -12.30
C GLU A 72 -14.40 -11.20 -12.21
N TYR A 73 -13.13 -11.59 -12.40
CA TYR A 73 -11.96 -10.71 -12.34
C TYR A 73 -11.42 -10.32 -13.71
N GLN A 74 -11.67 -11.15 -14.73
CA GLN A 74 -11.37 -10.84 -16.13
C GLN A 74 -12.40 -9.87 -16.75
N SER A 75 -13.67 -10.01 -16.40
CA SER A 75 -14.77 -9.18 -16.90
C SER A 75 -15.85 -8.98 -15.84
N PRO A 76 -15.61 -8.12 -14.83
CA PRO A 76 -16.54 -7.91 -13.71
C PRO A 76 -17.93 -7.43 -14.17
N LYS A 77 -18.98 -8.15 -13.75
CA LYS A 77 -20.39 -7.77 -13.98
C LYS A 77 -21.02 -7.03 -12.79
N ASN A 78 -20.30 -7.00 -11.69
CA ASN A 78 -20.60 -6.32 -10.43
C ASN A 78 -19.26 -5.81 -9.85
N ILE A 79 -19.32 -4.96 -8.83
CA ILE A 79 -18.12 -4.52 -8.11
C ILE A 79 -17.40 -5.73 -7.51
N GLN A 80 -16.08 -5.80 -7.63
CA GLN A 80 -15.24 -6.85 -7.04
C GLN A 80 -14.24 -6.24 -6.06
N LEU A 81 -13.99 -6.91 -4.95
CA LEU A 81 -13.00 -6.54 -3.94
C LEU A 81 -12.00 -7.69 -3.76
N LEU A 82 -10.73 -7.40 -4.02
CA LEU A 82 -9.62 -8.31 -3.78
C LEU A 82 -8.66 -7.71 -2.77
N GLU A 83 -8.50 -8.35 -1.63
CA GLU A 83 -7.48 -8.01 -0.65
C GLU A 83 -6.24 -8.88 -0.87
N VAL A 84 -5.11 -8.24 -1.15
CA VAL A 84 -3.82 -8.89 -1.35
C VAL A 84 -2.97 -8.66 -0.12
N HIS A 85 -2.71 -9.71 0.64
CA HIS A 85 -1.86 -9.65 1.82
C HIS A 85 -0.39 -9.67 1.38
N MET A 86 0.38 -8.74 1.94
CA MET A 86 1.82 -8.61 1.69
C MET A 86 2.57 -8.43 3.01
N ASP A 87 3.85 -8.78 3.02
CA ASP A 87 4.72 -8.49 4.15
C ASP A 87 4.94 -6.97 4.30
N VAL A 88 5.10 -6.52 5.56
CA VAL A 88 5.21 -5.10 5.92
C VAL A 88 6.38 -4.38 5.25
N MET A 89 7.42 -5.13 4.84
CA MET A 89 8.61 -4.58 4.21
C MET A 89 8.75 -5.00 2.74
N ASP A 90 7.72 -5.64 2.17
CA ASP A 90 7.72 -5.96 0.75
C ASP A 90 7.42 -4.71 -0.07
N ILE A 91 8.42 -4.27 -0.82
CA ILE A 91 8.36 -3.08 -1.66
C ILE A 91 8.93 -3.38 -3.04
N PRO A 92 8.40 -2.73 -4.09
CA PRO A 92 8.97 -2.85 -5.42
C PRO A 92 10.43 -2.39 -5.46
N TRP A 93 11.26 -3.06 -6.26
CA TRP A 93 12.68 -2.69 -6.41
C TRP A 93 12.87 -1.23 -6.84
N ARG A 94 11.96 -0.69 -7.67
CA ARG A 94 12.01 0.73 -8.09
C ARG A 94 11.86 1.68 -6.91
N LEU A 95 10.98 1.33 -5.96
CA LEU A 95 10.77 2.11 -4.75
C LEU A 95 12.03 2.07 -3.87
N ARG A 96 12.68 0.91 -3.71
CA ARG A 96 13.99 0.80 -3.03
C ARG A 96 15.00 1.78 -3.61
N ASN A 97 15.15 1.81 -4.94
CA ASN A 97 16.10 2.69 -5.61
C ASN A 97 15.77 4.18 -5.41
N GLN A 98 14.49 4.57 -5.48
CA GLN A 98 14.08 5.95 -5.23
C GLN A 98 14.39 6.37 -3.80
N ILE A 99 14.17 5.50 -2.82
CA ILE A 99 14.47 5.79 -1.41
C ILE A 99 15.97 6.01 -1.22
N THR A 100 16.82 5.20 -1.85
CA THR A 100 18.28 5.41 -1.82
C THR A 100 18.66 6.80 -2.34
N ILE A 101 18.05 7.23 -3.45
CA ILE A 101 18.31 8.55 -4.06
C ILE A 101 17.85 9.68 -3.14
N VAL A 102 16.64 9.58 -2.58
CA VAL A 102 16.07 10.59 -1.69
C VAL A 102 16.90 10.72 -0.41
N ASN A 103 17.30 9.61 0.19
CA ASN A 103 18.11 9.60 1.41
C ASN A 103 19.51 10.19 1.18
N ALA A 104 20.15 9.88 0.04
CA ALA A 104 21.42 10.47 -0.34
C ALA A 104 21.32 12.01 -0.47
N ARG A 105 20.25 12.50 -1.10
CA ARG A 105 19.98 13.95 -1.24
C ARG A 105 19.75 14.62 0.11
N ALA A 106 18.97 14.00 0.99
CA ALA A 106 18.72 14.52 2.33
C ALA A 106 20.01 14.62 3.16
N LYS A 107 20.88 13.60 3.10
CA LYS A 107 22.18 13.60 3.77
C LYS A 107 23.11 14.69 3.23
N ALA A 108 23.19 14.83 1.91
CA ALA A 108 24.01 15.86 1.27
C ALA A 108 23.54 17.28 1.65
N ARG A 109 22.22 17.52 1.67
CA ARG A 109 21.65 18.80 2.09
C ARG A 109 21.96 19.11 3.56
N LYS A 110 21.80 18.13 4.46
CA LYS A 110 22.16 18.30 5.88
C LYS A 110 23.63 18.65 6.07
N ALA A 111 24.54 17.94 5.39
CA ALA A 111 25.97 18.22 5.43
C ALA A 111 26.31 19.63 4.92
N SER A 112 25.67 20.09 3.83
CA SER A 112 25.87 21.46 3.33
C SER A 112 25.43 22.54 4.32
N LEU A 113 24.30 22.32 5.03
CA LEU A 113 23.79 23.26 6.01
C LEU A 113 24.70 23.34 7.25
N GLU A 114 25.18 22.19 7.74
CA GLU A 114 26.13 22.12 8.86
C GLU A 114 27.47 22.80 8.52
N ALA A 115 27.96 22.62 7.30
CA ALA A 115 29.18 23.30 6.83
C ALA A 115 29.01 24.83 6.76
N SER A 116 27.87 25.31 6.27
CA SER A 116 27.56 26.75 6.24
C SER A 116 27.40 27.36 7.64
N THR A 117 26.90 26.59 8.62
CA THR A 117 26.67 27.08 9.99
C THR A 117 27.99 27.17 10.78
N ASN A 118 28.90 26.21 10.58
CA ASN A 118 30.21 26.23 11.24
C ASN A 118 31.19 27.27 10.67
N GLY A 119 31.02 27.70 9.41
CA GLY A 119 31.82 28.76 8.81
C GLY A 119 31.50 30.17 9.34
N VAL A 120 30.34 30.37 9.96
CA VAL A 120 29.91 31.68 10.49
C VAL A 120 30.36 31.90 11.94
N ASN A 121 30.61 30.82 12.71
CA ASN A 121 31.05 30.89 14.11
C ASN A 121 32.59 30.88 14.28
N GLY A 122 33.35 30.93 13.18
CA GLY A 122 34.81 30.80 13.16
C GLY A 122 35.58 32.04 12.68
N ALA A 123 34.91 33.19 12.54
CA ALA A 123 35.51 34.50 12.23
C ALA A 123 35.19 35.49 13.36
#